data_AF-A0A8D8AH66-F1
#
_entry.id   AF-A0A8D8AH66-F1
#
_cell.length_a   1.000
_cell.length_b   1.000
_cell.length_c   1.000
_cell.angle_alpha   90.00
_cell.angle_beta   90.00
_cell.angle_gamma   90.00
#
_symmetry.space_group_name_H-M   'P 1'
#
loop_
_entity.id
_entity.type
_entity.pdbx_description
1 polymer ?
#
loop_
_entity_poly.entity_id
_entity_poly.type
_entity_poly.pdbx_seq_one_letter_code
_entity_poly.pdbx_strand_id
1 'polypeptide(L)'
;LEGTGWKVGPSCTDKEYSMVSAIINPPLTIGIIVCRYNSTLTSFGTTENCHLSSAIVVFSVLLLRIIIKICCASMSGAIKKATGLTGMAVAKNPHHTLTALYNKILRAVAKMPQEAAYRRYTEQIVGERAKIVASTSSVKEIEQKVNCGQVEELILQAENELVLARKMLGWKPWEPLVKQAPATQWAWPPAQIHELK
;
A
#
# COMPACT_ATOMS: atom_id res chain seq x y z
N LEU A 1 -47.79 -14.82 2.70
CA LEU A 1 -46.66 -14.81 3.66
C LEU A 1 -45.53 -14.03 3.01
N GLU A 2 -45.73 -12.77 2.61
CA GLU A 2 -45.79 -11.55 3.45
C GLU A 2 -44.57 -11.36 4.37
N GLY A 3 -43.79 -10.31 4.03
CA GLY A 3 -42.98 -9.49 4.93
C GLY A 3 -41.50 -9.87 5.04
N THR A 4 -40.51 -8.97 5.11
CA THR A 4 -40.32 -7.51 4.99
C THR A 4 -38.77 -7.37 5.01
N GLY A 5 -38.07 -6.53 4.24
CA GLY A 5 -38.34 -5.15 3.89
C GLY A 5 -37.91 -4.22 5.03
N TRP A 6 -36.60 -3.99 5.21
CA TRP A 6 -36.11 -2.90 6.10
C TRP A 6 -35.16 -1.97 5.34
N LYS A 7 -35.77 -0.92 4.78
CA LYS A 7 -35.12 0.37 4.56
C LYS A 7 -35.18 1.14 5.89
N VAL A 8 -34.09 1.81 6.26
CA VAL A 8 -34.13 2.86 7.28
C VAL A 8 -33.65 4.14 6.61
N GLY A 9 -34.61 5.04 6.39
CA GLY A 9 -34.40 6.44 6.06
C GLY A 9 -34.30 7.32 7.33
N PRO A 10 -34.22 8.65 7.17
CA PRO A 10 -33.39 9.53 7.98
C PRO A 10 -34.13 10.26 9.12
N SER A 11 -33.37 10.84 10.05
CA SER A 11 -33.81 11.93 10.96
C SER A 11 -32.63 12.91 11.14
N CYS A 12 -32.74 14.17 10.68
CA CYS A 12 -33.26 15.38 11.38
C CYS A 12 -32.31 15.80 12.52
N THR A 13 -31.77 17.03 12.63
CA THR A 13 -32.15 18.36 12.10
C THR A 13 -30.99 19.37 12.35
N ASP A 14 -30.96 20.39 11.49
CA ASP A 14 -30.54 21.80 11.65
C ASP A 14 -29.12 22.17 12.15
N LYS A 15 -28.37 22.90 11.32
CA LYS A 15 -28.42 24.38 11.26
C LYS A 15 -27.42 24.93 10.24
N GLU A 16 -27.94 25.80 9.39
CA GLU A 16 -27.17 26.80 8.64
C GLU A 16 -26.24 27.60 9.57
N TYR A 17 -25.04 27.91 9.09
CA TYR A 17 -24.40 29.19 9.42
C TYR A 17 -23.66 29.69 8.17
N SER A 18 -24.34 30.58 7.46
CA SER A 18 -23.71 31.52 6.55
C SER A 18 -23.46 32.82 7.31
N MET A 19 -22.31 33.43 6.99
CA MET A 19 -22.08 34.87 6.95
C MET A 19 -21.50 35.62 8.17
N VAL A 20 -20.48 36.43 7.81
CA VAL A 20 -19.97 37.71 8.34
C VAL A 20 -19.35 37.85 9.74
N SER A 21 -18.02 38.10 9.73
CA SER A 21 -17.37 39.32 10.27
C SER A 21 -15.87 39.25 9.93
N ALA A 22 -15.35 39.99 8.95
CA ALA A 22 -15.01 41.41 8.96
C ALA A 22 -13.65 41.75 9.65
N ILE A 23 -12.71 42.19 8.79
CA ILE A 23 -11.84 43.38 8.93
C ILE A 23 -10.85 43.42 10.11
N ILE A 24 -9.54 43.21 9.82
CA ILE A 24 -8.44 44.12 10.20
C ILE A 24 -7.30 44.04 9.14
N ASN A 25 -7.17 45.09 8.32
CA ASN A 25 -5.90 45.60 7.73
C ASN A 25 -5.49 46.83 8.59
N PRO A 26 -4.28 47.45 8.58
CA PRO A 26 -3.11 47.41 7.64
C PRO A 26 -1.74 47.51 8.41
N PRO A 27 -0.65 48.19 7.96
CA PRO A 27 0.23 48.04 6.78
C PRO A 27 1.76 47.96 7.12
N LEU A 28 2.60 47.95 6.05
CA LEU A 28 4.05 48.32 5.97
C LEU A 28 5.03 47.23 6.47
N THR A 29 6.25 46.97 5.97
CA THR A 29 7.10 47.35 4.82
C THR A 29 8.40 46.55 5.02
N ILE A 30 9.08 46.15 3.94
CA ILE A 30 10.56 46.04 3.80
C ILE A 30 11.30 45.09 4.77
N GLY A 31 11.97 44.08 4.20
CA GLY A 31 12.97 43.29 4.93
C GLY A 31 13.55 42.14 4.13
N ILE A 32 14.27 42.47 3.05
CA ILE A 32 15.20 41.53 2.42
C ILE A 32 16.30 41.24 3.45
N ILE A 33 16.26 40.06 4.08
CA ILE A 33 17.39 39.52 4.85
C ILE A 33 17.99 38.40 4.01
N VAL A 34 19.04 38.78 3.28
CA VAL A 34 20.05 37.87 2.75
C VAL A 34 20.72 37.21 3.94
N CYS A 35 20.44 35.93 4.17
CA CYS A 35 21.22 35.10 5.07
C CYS A 35 22.61 34.87 4.46
N ARG A 36 23.54 35.65 4.99
CA ARG A 36 24.99 35.49 4.98
C ARG A 36 25.36 34.09 5.47
N TYR A 37 25.80 33.20 4.57
CA TYR A 37 26.62 32.06 4.97
C TYR A 37 28.05 32.30 4.50
N ASN A 38 28.87 32.69 5.47
CA ASN A 38 30.29 32.91 5.34
C ASN A 38 30.99 31.55 5.46
N SER A 39 31.71 31.13 4.44
CA SER A 39 32.80 30.17 4.54
C SER A 39 33.76 30.40 3.37
N THR A 40 34.68 31.33 3.60
CA THR A 40 36.03 31.34 3.02
C THR A 40 36.63 29.94 3.06
N LEU A 41 37.22 29.49 1.94
CA LEU A 41 38.56 28.91 1.92
C LEU A 41 39.12 28.88 0.49
N THR A 42 40.27 29.54 0.39
CA THR A 42 41.43 29.26 -0.49
C THR A 42 41.33 29.47 -1.99
N SER A 43 41.88 30.60 -2.38
CA SER A 43 42.56 30.90 -3.63
C SER A 43 43.60 29.84 -4.02
N PHE A 44 43.68 29.52 -5.31
CA PHE A 44 44.95 29.36 -6.02
C PHE A 44 44.73 29.82 -7.47
N GLY A 45 45.48 30.85 -7.88
CA GLY A 45 45.46 31.36 -9.24
C GLY A 45 46.30 30.50 -10.17
N THR A 46 46.00 30.57 -11.47
CA THR A 46 46.84 31.29 -12.45
C THR A 46 46.10 31.36 -13.78
N THR A 47 46.35 32.47 -14.45
CA THR A 47 46.11 32.82 -15.84
C THR A 47 46.22 31.66 -16.82
N GLU A 48 45.29 31.57 -17.78
CA GLU A 48 45.54 31.74 -19.23
C GLU A 48 44.32 31.30 -20.08
N ASN A 49 43.88 32.20 -20.96
CA ASN A 49 43.32 31.98 -22.30
C ASN A 49 42.05 31.12 -22.52
N CYS A 50 40.97 31.87 -22.79
CA CYS A 50 40.15 31.79 -24.01
C CYS A 50 39.38 30.50 -24.38
N HIS A 51 38.05 30.68 -24.46
CA HIS A 51 37.15 30.06 -25.44
C HIS A 51 36.63 28.62 -25.28
N LEU A 52 36.73 28.01 -24.09
CA LEU A 52 36.11 26.69 -23.85
C LEU A 52 35.42 26.52 -22.48
N SER A 53 34.98 27.61 -21.84
CA SER A 53 34.50 27.57 -20.43
C SER A 53 33.00 27.82 -20.24
N SER A 54 32.21 28.00 -21.30
CA SER A 54 30.75 28.12 -21.16
C SER A 54 30.07 26.76 -20.99
N ALA A 55 30.56 25.71 -21.66
CA ALA A 55 29.93 24.38 -21.62
C ALA A 55 30.12 23.67 -20.28
N ILE A 56 31.30 23.76 -19.65
CA ILE A 56 31.64 23.03 -18.41
C ILE A 56 30.87 23.60 -17.20
N VAL A 57 30.71 24.93 -17.14
CA VAL A 57 29.94 25.59 -16.07
C VAL A 57 28.43 25.33 -16.25
N VAL A 58 27.93 25.28 -17.49
CA VAL A 58 26.54 24.90 -17.77
C VAL A 58 26.29 23.42 -17.42
N PHE A 59 27.23 22.52 -17.72
CA PHE A 59 27.08 21.09 -17.44
C PHE A 59 27.10 20.79 -15.94
N SER A 60 27.94 21.47 -15.15
CA SER A 60 28.01 21.30 -13.69
C SER A 60 26.77 21.84 -12.96
N VAL A 61 26.21 22.97 -13.39
CA VAL A 61 24.94 23.51 -12.84
C VAL A 61 23.74 22.67 -13.29
N LEU A 62 23.77 22.11 -14.50
CA LEU A 62 22.72 21.22 -15.01
C LEU A 62 22.75 19.86 -14.29
N LEU A 63 23.93 19.28 -14.04
CA LEU A 63 24.10 18.04 -13.29
C LEU A 63 23.62 18.21 -11.83
N LEU A 64 23.93 19.34 -11.20
CA LEU A 64 23.46 19.65 -9.85
C LEU A 64 21.92 19.83 -9.80
N ARG A 65 21.31 20.39 -10.85
CA ARG A 65 19.84 20.46 -11.00
C ARG A 65 19.19 19.11 -11.26
N ILE A 66 19.86 18.21 -11.97
CA ILE A 66 19.40 16.82 -12.19
C ILE A 66 19.47 16.04 -10.87
N ILE A 67 20.55 16.16 -10.09
CA ILE A 67 20.70 15.49 -8.79
C ILE A 67 19.66 16.00 -7.78
N ILE A 68 19.40 17.32 -7.75
CA ILE A 68 18.36 17.91 -6.88
C ILE A 68 16.93 17.46 -7.30
N LYS A 69 16.67 17.26 -8.60
CA LYS A 69 15.38 16.71 -9.09
C LYS A 69 15.20 15.22 -8.78
N ILE A 70 16.29 14.43 -8.75
CA ILE A 70 16.26 13.00 -8.39
C ILE A 70 15.95 12.82 -6.89
N CYS A 71 16.43 13.71 -6.02
CA CYS A 71 16.22 13.60 -4.58
C CYS A 71 14.87 14.10 -4.06
N CYS A 72 14.09 14.86 -4.86
CA CYS A 72 12.86 15.50 -4.39
C CYS A 72 11.60 14.85 -5.00
N ALA A 73 11.48 13.53 -4.91
CA ALA A 73 10.18 12.87 -5.03
C ALA A 73 9.43 13.09 -3.71
N SER A 74 8.74 14.22 -3.60
CA SER A 74 7.96 14.60 -2.42
C SER A 74 6.81 13.60 -2.19
N MET A 75 6.96 12.71 -1.20
CA MET A 75 5.89 11.85 -0.73
C MET A 75 4.92 12.66 0.14
N SER A 76 4.09 13.49 -0.49
CA SER A 76 2.96 14.14 0.19
C SER A 76 1.79 13.17 0.31
N GLY A 77 1.87 12.25 1.27
CA GLY A 77 0.78 11.35 1.62
C GLY A 77 -0.16 11.99 2.64
N ALA A 78 -1.47 11.99 2.38
CA ALA A 78 -2.46 12.30 3.40
C ALA A 78 -2.37 11.25 4.52
N ILE A 79 -2.00 11.67 5.74
CA ILE A 79 -1.86 10.77 6.89
C ILE A 79 -3.24 10.55 7.51
N LYS A 80 -3.68 9.29 7.59
CA LYS A 80 -4.90 8.92 8.32
C LYS A 80 -4.67 9.13 9.82
N LYS A 81 -5.64 9.76 10.52
CA LYS A 81 -5.56 9.99 11.98
C LYS A 81 -5.93 8.73 12.79
N ALA A 82 -6.93 7.97 12.32
CA ALA A 82 -7.37 6.72 12.92
C ALA A 82 -8.05 5.85 11.86
N THR A 83 -8.05 4.53 12.07
CA THR A 83 -8.73 3.52 11.23
C THR A 83 -10.21 3.34 11.61
N GLY A 84 -10.59 3.71 12.84
CA GLY A 84 -11.96 3.48 13.34
C GLY A 84 -12.23 2.04 13.80
N LEU A 85 -11.20 1.18 13.81
CA LEU A 85 -11.25 -0.19 14.29
C LEU A 85 -10.37 -0.35 15.53
N THR A 86 -10.90 -0.97 16.58
CA THR A 86 -10.16 -1.22 17.82
C THR A 86 -9.02 -2.22 17.59
N GLY A 87 -7.84 -1.93 18.13
CA GLY A 87 -6.68 -2.81 18.01
C GLY A 87 -5.93 -2.75 16.67
N MET A 88 -6.35 -1.87 15.75
CA MET A 88 -5.68 -1.69 14.45
C MET A 88 -5.00 -0.31 14.36
N ALA A 89 -3.69 -0.29 14.51
CA ALA A 89 -2.88 0.93 14.39
C ALA A 89 -2.74 1.37 12.92
N VAL A 90 -2.74 2.69 12.69
CA VAL A 90 -2.54 3.26 11.34
C VAL A 90 -1.12 2.96 10.84
N ALA A 91 -1.03 2.44 9.61
CA ALA A 91 0.27 2.16 9.00
C ALA A 91 0.92 3.45 8.47
N LYS A 92 2.19 3.70 8.84
CA LYS A 92 2.93 4.90 8.39
C LYS A 92 3.22 4.88 6.88
N ASN A 93 3.66 3.73 6.36
CA ASN A 93 4.08 3.55 4.96
C ASN A 93 3.47 2.27 4.36
N PRO A 94 2.16 2.24 4.04
CA PRO A 94 1.48 1.02 3.63
C PRO A 94 1.99 0.46 2.30
N HIS A 95 2.33 1.30 1.32
CA HIS A 95 2.83 0.86 0.01
C HIS A 95 4.08 0.00 0.12
N HIS A 96 5.11 0.51 0.82
CA HIS A 96 6.37 -0.20 1.00
C HIS A 96 6.18 -1.55 1.71
N THR A 97 5.38 -1.57 2.78
CA THR A 97 5.09 -2.79 3.53
C THR A 97 4.36 -3.82 2.67
N LEU A 98 3.32 -3.42 1.93
CA LEU A 98 2.56 -4.32 1.04
C LEU A 98 3.44 -4.89 -0.08
N THR A 99 4.22 -4.05 -0.76
CA THR A 99 5.15 -4.51 -1.81
C THR A 99 6.15 -5.52 -1.25
N ALA A 100 6.70 -5.27 -0.06
CA ALA A 100 7.62 -6.20 0.58
C ALA A 100 6.95 -7.53 0.95
N LEU A 101 5.72 -7.50 1.47
CA LEU A 101 4.96 -8.69 1.85
C LEU A 101 4.57 -9.53 0.63
N TYR A 102 3.99 -8.93 -0.41
CA TYR A 102 3.62 -9.66 -1.63
C TYR A 102 4.82 -10.32 -2.29
N ASN A 103 5.97 -9.63 -2.38
CA ASN A 103 7.20 -10.22 -2.89
C ASN A 103 7.71 -11.38 -2.01
N LYS A 104 7.53 -11.32 -0.69
CA LYS A 104 7.85 -12.45 0.21
C LYS A 104 6.91 -13.63 -0.02
N ILE A 105 5.62 -13.40 -0.23
CA ILE A 105 4.63 -14.44 -0.51
C ILE A 105 4.96 -15.13 -1.83
N LEU A 106 5.20 -14.39 -2.91
CA LEU A 106 5.55 -14.96 -4.22
C LEU A 106 6.82 -15.83 -4.13
N ARG A 107 7.83 -15.42 -3.36
CA ARG A 107 9.03 -16.24 -3.10
C ARG A 107 8.75 -17.50 -2.29
N ALA A 108 7.84 -17.45 -1.33
CA ALA A 108 7.44 -18.61 -0.54
C ALA A 108 6.65 -19.61 -1.41
N VAL A 109 5.73 -19.09 -2.21
CA VAL A 109 4.84 -19.86 -3.07
C VAL A 109 5.59 -20.53 -4.22
N ALA A 110 6.63 -19.87 -4.76
CA ALA A 110 7.50 -20.43 -5.79
C ALA A 110 8.19 -21.76 -5.40
N LYS A 111 8.27 -22.09 -4.11
CA LYS A 111 8.83 -23.38 -3.62
C LYS A 111 7.88 -24.57 -3.77
N MET A 112 6.59 -24.32 -4.00
CA MET A 112 5.57 -25.35 -4.20
C MET A 112 5.51 -25.78 -5.66
N PRO A 113 5.04 -26.99 -6.01
CA PRO A 113 4.89 -27.41 -7.41
C PRO A 113 3.84 -26.56 -8.14
N GLN A 114 4.04 -26.33 -9.44
CA GLN A 114 3.15 -25.48 -10.27
C GLN A 114 1.74 -26.07 -10.43
N GLU A 115 1.63 -27.39 -10.31
CA GLU A 115 0.36 -28.12 -10.42
C GLU A 115 -0.57 -27.88 -9.22
N ALA A 116 -0.01 -27.45 -8.08
CA ALA A 116 -0.77 -27.24 -6.86
C ALA A 116 -1.80 -26.12 -7.05
N ALA A 117 -3.08 -26.45 -6.84
CA ALA A 117 -4.19 -25.50 -6.98
C ALA A 117 -3.98 -24.25 -6.11
N TYR A 118 -3.53 -24.42 -4.85
CA TYR A 118 -3.22 -23.32 -3.95
C TYR A 118 -2.20 -22.34 -4.55
N ARG A 119 -1.10 -22.86 -5.13
CA ARG A 119 -0.07 -22.02 -5.77
C ARG A 119 -0.66 -21.17 -6.90
N ARG A 120 -1.42 -21.80 -7.80
CA ARG A 120 -2.02 -21.12 -8.96
C ARG A 120 -2.94 -19.97 -8.55
N TYR A 121 -3.84 -20.20 -7.59
CA TYR A 121 -4.79 -19.19 -7.15
C TYR A 121 -4.12 -18.09 -6.33
N THR A 122 -3.19 -18.43 -5.42
CA THR A 122 -2.48 -17.43 -4.63
C THR A 122 -1.58 -16.55 -5.50
N GLU A 123 -0.88 -17.10 -6.48
CA GLU A 123 -0.07 -16.31 -7.44
C GLU A 123 -0.94 -15.34 -8.24
N GLN A 124 -2.12 -15.78 -8.69
CA GLN A 124 -3.06 -14.92 -9.40
C GLN A 124 -3.51 -13.74 -8.51
N ILE A 125 -4.05 -14.04 -7.32
CA ILE A 125 -4.59 -13.03 -6.41
C ILE A 125 -3.51 -12.05 -5.96
N VAL A 126 -2.35 -12.56 -5.54
CA VAL A 126 -1.22 -11.73 -5.08
C VAL A 126 -0.64 -10.92 -6.25
N GLY A 127 -0.56 -11.50 -7.45
CA GLY A 127 -0.08 -10.82 -8.64
C GLY A 127 -0.98 -9.65 -9.06
N GLU A 128 -2.29 -9.84 -9.04
CA GLU A 128 -3.27 -8.78 -9.32
C GLU A 128 -3.17 -7.65 -8.28
N ARG A 129 -3.14 -8.00 -6.98
CA ARG A 129 -3.01 -7.01 -5.89
C ARG A 129 -1.69 -6.26 -5.95
N ALA A 130 -0.58 -6.94 -6.24
CA ALA A 130 0.73 -6.31 -6.38
C ALA A 130 0.76 -5.31 -7.55
N LYS A 131 0.12 -5.62 -8.68
CA LYS A 131 -0.03 -4.70 -9.82
C LYS A 131 -0.84 -3.45 -9.44
N ILE A 132 -1.91 -3.61 -8.66
CA ILE A 132 -2.72 -2.48 -8.17
C ILE A 132 -1.88 -1.56 -7.28
N VAL A 133 -1.12 -2.13 -6.33
CA VAL A 133 -0.26 -1.37 -5.42
C VAL A 133 0.90 -0.68 -6.15
N ALA A 134 1.44 -1.29 -7.21
CA ALA A 134 2.51 -0.69 -8.01
C ALA A 134 2.03 0.42 -8.96
N SER A 135 0.82 0.30 -9.50
CA SER A 135 0.24 1.28 -10.44
C SER A 135 -0.32 2.53 -9.77
N THR A 136 -0.58 2.47 -8.46
CA THR A 136 -1.33 3.48 -7.74
C THR A 136 -0.45 4.13 -6.67
N SER A 137 -0.42 5.47 -6.62
CA SER A 137 0.35 6.23 -5.61
C SER A 137 -0.47 6.60 -4.37
N SER A 138 -1.79 6.64 -4.49
CA SER A 138 -2.72 7.03 -3.42
C SER A 138 -3.29 5.81 -2.68
N VAL A 139 -3.29 5.87 -1.35
CA VAL A 139 -3.84 4.81 -0.49
C VAL A 139 -5.34 4.61 -0.73
N LYS A 140 -6.10 5.70 -0.93
CA LYS A 140 -7.55 5.65 -1.12
C LYS A 140 -7.94 4.92 -2.42
N GLU A 141 -7.15 5.12 -3.47
CA GLU A 141 -7.37 4.45 -4.75
C GLU A 141 -7.06 2.95 -4.65
N ILE A 142 -6.06 2.55 -3.85
CA ILE A 142 -5.79 1.13 -3.58
C ILE A 142 -6.99 0.47 -2.91
N GLU A 143 -7.57 1.11 -1.90
CA GLU A 143 -8.73 0.59 -1.17
C GLU A 143 -9.94 0.41 -2.10
N GLN A 144 -10.18 1.38 -2.99
CA GLN A 144 -11.26 1.30 -3.98
C GLN A 144 -11.04 0.21 -5.03
N LYS A 145 -9.81 0.07 -5.54
CA LYS A 145 -9.50 -0.92 -6.58
C LYS A 145 -9.48 -2.35 -6.04
N VAL A 146 -8.97 -2.56 -4.82
CA VAL A 146 -8.92 -3.90 -4.20
C VAL A 146 -10.27 -4.26 -3.58
N ASN A 147 -11.03 -3.28 -3.10
CA ASN A 147 -12.37 -3.44 -2.53
C ASN A 147 -12.46 -4.55 -1.46
N CYS A 148 -11.45 -4.64 -0.60
CA CYS A 148 -11.34 -5.64 0.48
C CYS A 148 -11.11 -4.98 1.85
N GLY A 149 -11.73 -3.83 2.11
CA GLY A 149 -11.59 -3.10 3.37
C GLY A 149 -10.47 -2.06 3.35
N GLN A 150 -9.91 -1.76 4.52
CA GLN A 150 -8.86 -0.75 4.69
C GLN A 150 -7.46 -1.30 4.34
N VAL A 151 -6.52 -0.41 4.00
CA VAL A 151 -5.15 -0.83 3.68
C VAL A 151 -4.45 -1.56 4.83
N GLU A 152 -4.77 -1.20 6.08
CA GLU A 152 -4.25 -1.84 7.29
C GLU A 152 -4.70 -3.30 7.43
N GLU A 153 -5.97 -3.60 7.13
CA GLU A 153 -6.49 -4.97 7.07
C GLU A 153 -5.80 -5.77 5.98
N LEU A 154 -5.52 -5.13 4.85
CA LEU A 154 -4.82 -5.73 3.72
C LEU A 154 -3.39 -6.16 4.10
N ILE A 155 -2.70 -5.37 4.91
CA ILE A 155 -1.37 -5.72 5.44
C ILE A 155 -1.47 -6.96 6.33
N LEU A 156 -2.44 -6.98 7.25
CA LEU A 156 -2.66 -8.12 8.15
C LEU A 156 -3.01 -9.40 7.38
N GLN A 157 -3.86 -9.30 6.35
CA GLN A 157 -4.16 -10.41 5.45
C GLN A 157 -2.90 -10.94 4.75
N ALA A 158 -2.04 -10.05 4.24
CA ALA A 158 -0.81 -10.46 3.58
C ALA A 158 0.20 -11.10 4.57
N GLU A 159 0.25 -10.65 5.81
CA GLU A 159 1.07 -11.29 6.86
C GLU A 159 0.56 -12.70 7.19
N ASN A 160 -0.75 -12.85 7.36
CA ASN A 160 -1.39 -14.14 7.60
C ASN A 160 -1.18 -15.10 6.43
N GLU A 161 -1.31 -14.61 5.20
CA GLU A 161 -1.05 -15.40 3.99
C GLU A 161 0.40 -15.84 3.89
N LEU A 162 1.36 -14.98 4.25
CA LEU A 162 2.78 -15.36 4.29
C LEU A 162 3.05 -16.46 5.32
N VAL A 163 2.42 -16.37 6.50
CA VAL A 163 2.52 -17.40 7.54
C VAL A 163 1.89 -18.71 7.05
N LEU A 164 0.71 -18.64 6.43
CA LEU A 164 0.03 -19.79 5.86
C LEU A 164 0.88 -20.45 4.78
N ALA A 165 1.39 -19.69 3.81
CA ALA A 165 2.23 -20.21 2.73
C ALA A 165 3.46 -20.95 3.26
N ARG A 166 4.08 -20.47 4.35
CA ARG A 166 5.19 -21.17 5.02
C ARG A 166 4.76 -22.49 5.67
N LYS A 167 3.57 -22.54 6.29
CA LYS A 167 3.01 -23.77 6.87
C LYS A 167 2.63 -24.78 5.79
N MET A 168 2.09 -24.32 4.66
CA MET A 168 1.70 -25.15 3.52
C MET A 168 2.88 -25.94 2.95
N LEU A 169 4.11 -25.40 3.01
CA LEU A 169 5.31 -26.14 2.64
C LEU A 169 5.57 -27.36 3.52
N GLY A 170 5.19 -27.30 4.80
CA GLY A 170 5.29 -28.42 5.73
C GLY A 170 4.13 -29.42 5.57
N TRP A 171 2.91 -28.93 5.34
CA TRP A 171 1.71 -29.76 5.26
C TRP A 171 1.53 -30.47 3.91
N LYS A 172 2.04 -29.90 2.82
CA LYS A 172 1.95 -30.44 1.45
C LYS A 172 0.55 -30.94 1.05
N PRO A 173 -0.50 -30.11 1.14
CA PRO A 173 -1.88 -30.54 0.89
C PRO A 173 -2.22 -30.84 -0.58
N TRP A 174 -1.28 -30.64 -1.50
CA TRP A 174 -1.42 -31.03 -2.91
C TRP A 174 -1.16 -32.53 -3.13
N GLU A 175 -0.69 -33.25 -2.10
CA GLU A 175 -0.60 -34.71 -2.14
C GLU A 175 -2.02 -35.32 -2.11
N PRO A 176 -2.21 -36.50 -2.72
CA PRO A 176 -3.50 -37.18 -2.70
C PRO A 176 -3.94 -37.52 -1.27
N LEU A 177 -5.24 -37.72 -1.10
CA LEU A 177 -5.83 -38.08 0.20
C LEU A 177 -5.12 -39.29 0.82
N VAL A 178 -4.66 -39.15 2.06
CA VAL A 178 -3.99 -40.21 2.81
C VAL A 178 -4.91 -41.43 3.01
N LYS A 179 -6.21 -41.19 3.21
CA LYS A 179 -7.23 -42.23 3.39
C LYS A 179 -8.51 -41.83 2.69
N GLN A 180 -9.07 -42.75 1.90
CA GLN A 180 -10.40 -42.58 1.31
C GLN A 180 -11.48 -42.72 2.39
N ALA A 181 -12.54 -41.93 2.27
CA ALA A 181 -13.66 -42.01 3.19
C ALA A 181 -14.39 -43.36 3.01
N PRO A 182 -14.80 -44.02 4.11
CA PRO A 182 -15.76 -45.13 4.05
C PRO A 182 -17.05 -44.66 3.38
N ALA A 183 -17.70 -45.56 2.61
CA ALA A 183 -18.88 -45.24 1.82
C ALA A 183 -20.04 -44.62 2.63
N THR A 184 -20.14 -44.96 3.91
CA THR A 184 -21.21 -44.51 4.82
C THR A 184 -20.87 -43.24 5.60
N GLN A 185 -19.61 -42.77 5.58
CA GLN A 185 -19.17 -41.64 6.44
C GLN A 185 -19.89 -40.32 6.13
N TRP A 186 -20.18 -40.07 4.85
CA TRP A 186 -20.83 -38.82 4.40
C TRP A 186 -22.28 -39.03 3.95
N ALA A 187 -22.88 -40.18 4.28
CA ALA A 187 -24.28 -40.45 4.00
C ALA A 187 -25.17 -39.68 4.98
N TRP A 188 -26.00 -38.78 4.47
CA TRP A 188 -26.99 -38.03 5.24
C TRP A 188 -28.36 -38.19 4.59
N PRO A 189 -29.43 -38.50 5.35
CA PRO A 189 -29.55 -38.63 6.81
C PRO A 189 -28.97 -39.94 7.40
N PRO A 190 -28.57 -39.97 8.69
CA PRO A 190 -27.85 -41.09 9.30
C PRO A 190 -28.73 -42.31 9.61
N ALA A 191 -30.06 -42.12 9.65
CA ALA A 191 -31.02 -43.17 10.00
C ALA A 191 -31.23 -44.23 8.89
N GLN A 192 -30.72 -44.00 7.68
CA GLN A 192 -30.91 -44.87 6.51
C GLN A 192 -29.68 -45.74 6.20
N ILE A 193 -28.68 -45.79 7.10
CA ILE A 193 -27.47 -46.60 6.90
C ILE A 193 -27.84 -48.07 7.13
N HIS A 194 -28.25 -48.75 6.07
CA HIS A 194 -28.38 -50.20 6.05
C HIS A 194 -26.97 -50.79 6.03
N GLU A 195 -26.59 -51.53 7.07
CA GLU A 195 -25.27 -52.15 7.19
C GLU A 195 -24.97 -53.00 5.94
N LEU A 196 -23.91 -52.63 5.23
CA LEU A 196 -23.43 -53.37 4.06
C LEU A 196 -22.90 -54.73 4.55
N LYS A 197 -23.64 -55.78 4.20
CA LYS A 197 -23.37 -57.19 4.55
C LYS A 197 -22.30 -57.81 3.66
#